data_AF-A0A2P9ATZ2-F1
#
_entry.id   AF-A0A2P9ATZ2-F1
#
_cell.length_a   1.000
_cell.length_b   1.000
_cell.length_c   1.000
_cell.angle_alpha   90.00
_cell.angle_beta   90.00
_cell.angle_gamma   90.00
#
_symmetry.space_group_name_H-M   'P 1'
#
loop_
_entity.id
_entity.type
_entity.pdbx_description
1 polymer ?
#
loop_
_entity_poly.entity_id
_entity_poly.type
_entity_poly.pdbx_seq_one_letter_code
_entity_poly.pdbx_strand_id
1 'polypeptide(L)'
;MMGRDSAAALVYHDLKTSQRATSQVAAEWGRWLIASLVLVHSGALFGMFSLLNSAATQPTTLQAFKAPVWCFVVGLLLALASGFFAWINWSMHSFNYASQARYNMLWDPEKWIGDRRYVRGLDITHWGSIGSGLLSALCIALGAALILHGDYLAAIFGI
;
A
#
# COMPACT_ATOMS: atom_id res chain seq x y z
N MET A 1 25.44 -13.54 35.91
CA MET A 1 24.29 -13.99 35.12
C MET A 1 23.14 -13.04 35.38
N MET A 2 22.43 -12.58 34.35
CA MET A 2 21.32 -11.65 34.52
C MET A 2 20.12 -12.37 35.16
N GLY A 3 19.44 -11.72 36.12
CA GLY A 3 18.25 -12.28 36.75
C GLY A 3 17.08 -12.40 35.77
N ARG A 4 16.20 -13.37 35.97
CA ARG A 4 15.05 -13.65 35.08
C ARG A 4 14.12 -12.45 34.92
N ASP A 5 13.86 -11.71 35.99
CA ASP A 5 13.00 -10.54 35.96
C ASP A 5 13.64 -9.40 35.15
N SER A 6 14.96 -9.22 35.30
CA SER A 6 15.74 -8.30 34.47
C SER A 6 15.72 -8.70 33.00
N ALA A 7 15.75 -10.00 32.70
CA ALA A 7 15.61 -10.50 31.33
C ALA A 7 14.20 -10.28 30.77
N ALA A 8 13.15 -10.49 31.57
CA ALA A 8 11.77 -10.25 31.17
C ALA A 8 11.53 -8.77 30.83
N ALA A 9 12.01 -7.87 31.70
CA ALA A 9 11.92 -6.44 31.48
C ALA A 9 12.69 -6.02 30.21
N LEU A 10 13.92 -6.52 30.04
CA LEU A 10 14.73 -6.22 28.84
C LEU A 10 14.00 -6.64 27.56
N VAL A 11 13.52 -7.89 27.49
CA VAL A 11 12.82 -8.42 26.31
C VAL A 11 11.52 -7.65 26.05
N TYR A 12 10.75 -7.34 27.09
CA TYR A 12 9.51 -6.56 26.95
C TYR A 12 9.78 -5.17 26.36
N HIS A 13 10.76 -4.45 26.91
CA HIS A 13 11.12 -3.11 26.47
C HIS A 13 11.71 -3.11 25.06
N ASP A 14 12.55 -4.09 24.74
CA ASP A 14 13.14 -4.23 23.42
C ASP A 14 12.08 -4.50 22.34
N LEU A 15 11.14 -5.42 22.59
CA LEU A 15 10.02 -5.70 21.69
C LEU A 15 9.13 -4.47 21.48
N LYS A 16 8.82 -3.72 22.53
CA LYS A 16 8.02 -2.49 22.43
C LYS A 16 8.74 -1.38 21.66
N THR A 17 10.04 -1.24 21.88
CA THR A 17 10.87 -0.23 21.21
C THR A 17 10.99 -0.58 19.72
N SER A 18 11.29 -1.83 19.41
CA SER A 18 11.36 -2.35 18.05
C SER A 18 10.02 -2.19 17.32
N GLN A 19 8.89 -2.51 17.96
CA GLN A 19 7.55 -2.31 17.39
C GLN A 19 7.32 -0.84 16.99
N ARG A 20 7.64 0.11 17.89
CA ARG A 20 7.43 1.55 17.64
C ARG A 20 8.33 2.05 16.52
N ALA A 21 9.62 1.73 16.57
CA ALA A 21 10.59 2.18 15.58
C ALA A 21 10.22 1.66 14.17
N THR A 22 9.93 0.37 14.04
CA THR A 22 9.57 -0.24 12.75
C THR A 22 8.26 0.32 12.20
N SER A 23 7.24 0.49 13.05
CA SER A 23 5.94 1.04 12.64
C SER A 23 6.05 2.50 12.20
N GLN A 24 6.86 3.31 12.89
CA GLN A 24 7.06 4.71 12.54
C GLN A 24 7.75 4.86 11.18
N VAL A 25 8.86 4.17 10.97
CA VAL A 25 9.60 4.22 9.69
C VAL A 25 8.71 3.74 8.54
N ALA A 26 7.99 2.62 8.72
CA ALA A 26 7.10 2.10 7.69
C ALA A 26 5.93 3.06 7.39
N ALA A 27 5.36 3.70 8.41
CA ALA A 27 4.27 4.65 8.23
C ALA A 27 4.71 5.94 7.52
N GLU A 28 5.90 6.46 7.86
CA GLU A 28 6.44 7.67 7.23
C GLU A 28 6.66 7.48 5.73
N TRP A 29 7.36 6.41 5.33
CA TRP A 29 7.61 6.11 3.92
C TRP A 29 6.34 5.68 3.18
N GLY A 30 5.52 4.83 3.80
CA GLY A 30 4.26 4.38 3.22
C GLY A 30 3.30 5.53 2.93
N ARG A 31 3.22 6.53 3.82
CA ARG A 31 2.41 7.74 3.61
C ARG A 31 2.83 8.48 2.34
N TRP A 32 4.12 8.72 2.15
CA TRP A 32 4.61 9.43 0.97
C TRP A 32 4.39 8.63 -0.31
N LEU A 33 4.63 7.32 -0.28
CA LEU A 33 4.42 6.45 -1.42
C LEU A 33 2.96 6.46 -1.90
N ILE A 34 2.01 6.26 -0.99
CA ILE A 34 0.58 6.25 -1.31
C ILE A 34 0.11 7.65 -1.75
N ALA A 35 0.55 8.70 -1.06
CA ALA A 35 0.22 10.07 -1.43
C ALA A 35 0.70 10.40 -2.85
N SER A 36 1.92 10.01 -3.23
CA SER A 36 2.44 10.20 -4.59
C SER A 36 1.62 9.45 -5.63
N LEU A 37 1.26 8.18 -5.38
CA LEU A 37 0.43 7.41 -6.31
C LEU A 37 -0.95 8.05 -6.50
N VAL A 38 -1.63 8.38 -5.40
CA VAL A 38 -2.95 9.02 -5.45
C VAL A 38 -2.87 10.37 -6.16
N LEU A 39 -1.84 11.17 -5.88
CA LEU A 39 -1.64 12.48 -6.49
C LEU A 39 -1.46 12.38 -8.00
N VAL A 40 -0.62 11.47 -8.49
CA VAL A 40 -0.37 11.32 -9.93
C VAL A 40 -1.62 10.87 -10.66
N HIS A 41 -2.33 9.85 -10.15
CA HIS A 41 -3.58 9.38 -10.77
C HIS A 41 -4.67 10.45 -10.74
N SER A 42 -4.84 11.14 -9.61
CA SER A 42 -5.86 12.19 -9.47
C SER A 42 -5.54 13.41 -10.33
N GLY A 43 -4.27 13.81 -10.41
CA GLY A 43 -3.81 14.90 -11.27
C GLY A 43 -4.00 14.60 -12.75
N ALA A 44 -3.69 13.37 -13.18
CA ALA A 44 -3.94 12.93 -14.54
C ALA A 44 -5.44 12.93 -14.88
N LEU A 45 -6.29 12.41 -13.99
CA LEU A 45 -7.75 12.43 -14.15
C LEU A 45 -8.30 13.85 -14.23
N PHE A 46 -7.86 14.74 -13.35
CA PHE A 46 -8.25 16.15 -13.38
C PHE A 46 -7.85 16.82 -14.70
N GLY A 47 -6.62 16.61 -15.17
CA GLY A 47 -6.14 17.13 -16.45
C GLY A 47 -6.97 16.63 -17.63
N MET A 48 -7.21 15.32 -17.71
CA MET A 48 -7.99 14.73 -18.81
C MET A 48 -9.45 15.19 -18.79
N PHE A 49 -10.12 15.21 -17.63
CA PHE A 49 -11.51 15.67 -17.56
C PHE A 49 -11.64 17.16 -17.88
N SER A 50 -10.65 17.98 -17.53
CA SER A 50 -10.62 19.39 -17.92
C SER A 50 -10.55 19.55 -19.44
N LEU A 51 -9.69 18.77 -20.12
CA LEU A 51 -9.60 18.76 -21.58
C LEU A 51 -10.88 18.25 -22.25
N LEU A 52 -11.44 17.15 -21.73
CA LEU A 52 -12.68 16.56 -22.25
C LEU A 52 -13.88 17.49 -22.12
N ASN A 53 -13.95 18.30 -21.05
CA ASN A 53 -15.01 19.27 -20.87
C ASN A 53 -14.99 20.34 -21.98
N SER A 54 -13.80 20.76 -22.44
CA SER A 54 -13.65 21.69 -23.56
C SER A 54 -13.86 21.03 -24.93
N ALA A 55 -13.62 19.73 -25.05
CA ALA A 55 -13.72 18.96 -26.29
C ALA A 55 -15.02 18.13 -26.41
N ALA A 56 -16.01 18.35 -25.54
CA ALA A 56 -17.21 17.52 -25.41
C ALA A 56 -18.06 17.41 -26.69
N THR A 57 -17.84 18.29 -27.67
CA THR A 57 -18.52 18.28 -28.98
C THR A 57 -17.80 17.47 -30.06
N GLN A 58 -16.64 16.86 -29.75
CA GLN A 58 -15.83 16.08 -30.70
C GLN A 58 -15.82 14.58 -30.29
N PRO A 59 -16.63 13.72 -30.96
CA PRO A 59 -16.76 12.31 -30.60
C PRO A 59 -15.46 11.52 -30.72
N THR A 60 -14.60 11.88 -31.68
CA THR A 60 -13.30 11.25 -31.93
C THR A 60 -12.34 11.46 -30.77
N THR A 61 -12.29 12.68 -30.24
CA THR A 61 -11.49 13.03 -29.06
C THR A 61 -11.96 12.26 -27.84
N LEU A 62 -13.27 12.15 -27.62
CA LEU A 62 -13.84 11.37 -26.51
C LEU A 62 -13.47 9.88 -26.55
N GLN A 63 -13.41 9.26 -27.74
CA GLN A 63 -13.01 7.86 -27.86
C GLN A 63 -11.53 7.63 -27.54
N ALA A 64 -10.65 8.52 -27.98
CA ALA A 64 -9.20 8.41 -27.74
C ALA A 64 -8.83 8.42 -26.25
N PHE A 65 -9.56 9.17 -25.41
CA PHE A 65 -9.28 9.28 -23.98
C PHE A 65 -9.90 8.19 -23.11
N LYS A 66 -10.79 7.35 -23.65
CA LYS A 66 -11.51 6.33 -22.86
C LYS A 66 -10.55 5.35 -22.18
N ALA A 67 -9.60 4.78 -22.93
CA ALA A 67 -8.67 3.79 -22.41
C ALA A 67 -7.66 4.39 -21.40
N PRO A 68 -7.02 5.55 -21.67
CA PRO A 68 -6.21 6.25 -20.68
C PRO A 68 -6.96 6.56 -19.38
N VAL A 69 -8.18 7.10 -19.45
CA VAL A 69 -8.98 7.43 -18.25
C VAL A 69 -9.18 6.20 -17.38
N TRP A 70 -9.54 5.05 -17.97
CA TRP A 70 -9.69 3.81 -17.22
C TRP A 70 -8.37 3.32 -16.60
N CYS A 71 -7.23 3.49 -17.27
CA CYS A 71 -5.93 3.17 -16.68
C CYS A 71 -5.69 3.96 -15.39
N PHE A 72 -5.94 5.27 -15.39
CA PHE A 72 -5.74 6.10 -14.20
C PHE A 72 -6.80 5.83 -13.10
N VAL A 73 -8.05 5.50 -13.46
CA VAL A 73 -9.07 5.07 -12.48
C VAL A 73 -8.68 3.76 -11.81
N VAL A 74 -8.31 2.74 -12.59
CA VAL A 74 -7.88 1.44 -12.06
C VAL A 74 -6.61 1.61 -11.22
N GLY A 75 -5.66 2.41 -11.71
CA GLY A 75 -4.44 2.74 -10.98
C GLY A 75 -4.73 3.42 -9.63
N LEU A 76 -5.68 4.35 -9.57
CA LEU A 76 -6.10 4.98 -8.32
C LEU A 76 -6.71 3.96 -7.34
N LEU A 77 -7.59 3.08 -7.81
CA LEU A 77 -8.19 2.04 -6.96
C LEU A 77 -7.12 1.06 -6.44
N LEU A 78 -6.14 0.71 -7.27
CA LEU A 78 -5.00 -0.11 -6.86
C LEU A 78 -4.10 0.59 -5.84
N ALA A 79 -3.89 1.90 -5.95
CA ALA A 79 -3.17 2.68 -4.94
C ALA A 79 -3.89 2.63 -3.58
N LEU A 80 -5.22 2.80 -3.59
CA LEU A 80 -6.02 2.69 -2.36
C LEU A 80 -6.02 1.27 -1.79
N ALA A 81 -6.10 0.25 -2.64
CA ALA A 81 -5.98 -1.15 -2.24
C ALA A 81 -4.61 -1.44 -1.59
N SER A 82 -3.53 -0.85 -2.11
CA SER A 82 -2.19 -0.96 -1.54
C SER A 82 -2.12 -0.42 -0.11
N GLY A 83 -2.70 0.77 0.13
CA GLY A 83 -2.82 1.35 1.46
C GLY A 83 -3.72 0.52 2.39
N PHE A 84 -4.82 -0.03 1.87
CA PHE A 84 -5.72 -0.88 2.65
C PHE A 84 -5.05 -2.18 3.10
N PHE A 85 -4.31 -2.86 2.21
CA PHE A 85 -3.54 -4.04 2.57
C PHE A 85 -2.46 -3.72 3.62
N ALA A 86 -1.76 -2.59 3.48
CA ALA A 86 -0.79 -2.13 4.48
C ALA A 86 -1.45 -1.89 5.86
N TRP A 87 -2.64 -1.29 5.89
CA TRP A 87 -3.38 -1.07 7.13
C TRP A 87 -3.80 -2.38 7.82
N ILE A 88 -4.31 -3.36 7.06
CA ILE A 88 -4.62 -4.70 7.60
C ILE A 88 -3.35 -5.37 8.11
N ASN A 89 -2.25 -5.28 7.36
CA ASN A 89 -0.94 -5.84 7.74
C ASN A 89 -0.47 -5.28 9.09
N TRP A 90 -0.51 -3.95 9.28
CA TRP A 90 -0.16 -3.30 10.54
C TRP A 90 -1.08 -3.69 11.69
N SER A 91 -2.38 -3.84 11.42
CA SER A 91 -3.34 -4.29 12.43
C SER A 91 -2.99 -5.70 12.93
N MET A 92 -2.65 -6.62 12.02
CA MET A 92 -2.22 -7.97 12.36
C MET A 92 -0.86 -8.00 13.08
N HIS A 93 0.10 -7.15 12.67
CA HIS A 93 1.35 -6.97 13.39
C HIS A 93 1.11 -6.50 14.82
N SER A 94 0.20 -5.53 15.03
CA SER A 94 -0.16 -5.03 16.35
C SER A 94 -0.68 -6.16 17.27
N PHE A 95 -1.54 -7.04 16.76
CA PHE A 95 -2.00 -8.21 17.51
C PHE A 95 -0.88 -9.19 17.85
N ASN A 96 0.02 -9.48 16.91
CA ASN A 96 1.17 -10.36 17.16
C ASN A 96 2.15 -9.73 18.18
N TYR A 97 2.41 -8.44 18.11
CA TYR A 97 3.24 -7.75 19.10
C TYR A 97 2.56 -7.73 20.48
N ALA A 98 1.25 -7.59 20.54
CA ALA A 98 0.50 -7.68 21.81
C ALA A 98 0.57 -9.09 22.42
N SER A 99 0.63 -10.16 21.60
CA SER A 99 0.81 -11.53 22.10
C SER A 99 2.26 -11.83 22.50
N GLN A 100 3.25 -11.13 21.94
CA GLN A 100 4.66 -11.30 22.29
C GLN A 100 5.09 -10.44 23.49
N ALA A 101 4.80 -9.14 23.48
CA ALA A 101 5.15 -8.20 24.55
C ALA A 101 4.02 -8.08 25.58
N ARG A 102 3.72 -9.19 26.27
CA ARG A 102 2.63 -9.25 27.25
C ARG A 102 3.09 -8.77 28.62
N TYR A 103 2.27 -7.93 29.26
CA TYR A 103 2.59 -7.38 30.58
C TYR A 103 2.78 -8.46 31.66
N ASN A 104 2.07 -9.59 31.55
CA ASN A 104 2.17 -10.67 32.52
C ASN A 104 3.53 -11.37 32.54
N MET A 105 4.37 -11.23 31.51
CA MET A 105 5.73 -11.79 31.54
C MET A 105 6.64 -11.12 32.57
N LEU A 106 6.27 -9.92 33.05
CA LEU A 106 7.04 -9.15 34.03
C LEU A 106 6.85 -9.62 35.47
N TRP A 107 5.79 -10.38 35.76
CA TRP A 107 5.44 -10.78 37.12
C TRP A 107 5.03 -12.26 37.26
N ASP A 108 4.60 -12.90 36.17
CA ASP A 108 4.26 -14.33 36.14
C ASP A 108 5.43 -15.13 35.54
N PRO A 109 6.10 -15.98 36.34
CA PRO A 109 7.25 -16.73 35.88
C PRO A 109 6.92 -17.85 34.88
N GLU A 110 5.66 -18.23 34.73
CA GLU A 110 5.25 -19.24 33.75
C GLU A 110 4.90 -18.62 32.40
N LYS A 111 4.82 -17.28 32.32
CA LYS A 111 4.46 -16.56 31.11
C LYS A 111 5.68 -15.91 30.48
N TRP A 112 5.84 -16.16 29.19
CA TRP A 112 6.88 -15.56 28.36
C TRP A 112 6.25 -15.00 27.06
N ILE A 113 7.04 -14.89 25.99
CA ILE A 113 6.52 -14.51 24.67
C ILE A 113 5.45 -15.51 24.21
N GLY A 114 4.31 -14.99 23.76
CA GLY A 114 3.26 -15.80 23.15
C GLY A 114 3.51 -16.06 21.67
N ASP A 115 2.78 -17.04 21.13
CA ASP A 115 2.84 -17.36 19.72
C ASP A 115 2.28 -16.25 18.82
N ARG A 116 2.76 -16.22 17.58
CA ARG A 116 2.27 -15.31 16.54
C ARG A 116 0.98 -15.87 15.94
N ARG A 117 -0.11 -15.11 16.00
CA ARG A 117 -1.44 -15.53 15.54
C ARG A 117 -1.62 -15.41 14.03
N TYR A 118 -1.05 -14.38 13.41
CA TYR A 118 -1.40 -13.98 12.03
C TYR A 118 -0.28 -14.17 11.00
N VAL A 119 0.60 -15.16 11.16
CA VAL A 119 1.81 -15.31 10.31
C VAL A 119 1.48 -15.30 8.81
N ARG A 120 0.56 -16.17 8.35
CA ARG A 120 0.18 -16.23 6.93
C ARG A 120 -0.52 -14.96 6.43
N GLY A 121 -1.34 -14.35 7.28
CA GLY A 121 -2.05 -13.11 6.93
C GLY A 121 -1.09 -11.95 6.68
N LEU A 122 0.01 -11.89 7.44
CA LEU A 122 1.06 -10.90 7.23
C LEU A 122 1.70 -11.04 5.84
N ASP A 123 2.07 -12.25 5.43
CA ASP A 123 2.69 -12.46 4.12
C ASP A 123 1.74 -12.08 2.98
N ILE A 124 0.48 -12.51 3.05
CA ILE A 124 -0.53 -12.22 2.02
C ILE A 124 -0.76 -10.71 1.89
N THR A 125 -0.94 -10.01 3.01
CA THR A 125 -1.20 -8.56 2.98
C THR A 125 0.02 -7.75 2.60
N HIS A 126 1.22 -8.22 2.95
CA HIS A 126 2.47 -7.61 2.52
C HIS A 126 2.61 -7.66 0.99
N TRP A 127 2.48 -8.86 0.41
CA TRP A 127 2.54 -9.03 -1.04
C TRP A 127 1.35 -8.37 -1.76
N GLY A 128 0.17 -8.36 -1.16
CA GLY A 128 -1.00 -7.65 -1.68
C GLY A 128 -0.75 -6.15 -1.79
N SER A 129 -0.13 -5.54 -0.78
CA SER A 129 0.23 -4.12 -0.79
C SER A 129 1.27 -3.79 -1.85
N ILE A 130 2.34 -4.60 -1.96
CA ILE A 130 3.39 -4.43 -2.98
C ILE A 130 2.81 -4.60 -4.39
N GLY A 131 2.09 -5.69 -4.64
CA GLY A 131 1.55 -6.01 -5.96
C GLY A 131 0.59 -4.93 -6.45
N SER A 132 -0.34 -4.49 -5.61
CA SER A 132 -1.27 -3.42 -5.97
C SER A 132 -0.57 -2.06 -6.17
N GLY A 133 0.45 -1.73 -5.37
CA GLY A 133 1.24 -0.52 -5.56
C GLY A 133 2.02 -0.52 -6.88
N LEU A 134 2.65 -1.64 -7.24
CA LEU A 134 3.37 -1.79 -8.50
C LEU A 134 2.44 -1.76 -9.71
N LEU A 135 1.30 -2.45 -9.65
CA LEU A 135 0.28 -2.40 -10.71
C LEU A 135 -0.30 -0.99 -10.86
N SER A 136 -0.50 -0.27 -9.75
CA SER A 136 -0.89 1.14 -9.78
C SER A 136 0.14 2.01 -10.52
N ALA A 137 1.44 1.81 -10.25
CA ALA A 137 2.50 2.53 -10.95
C ALA A 137 2.55 2.15 -12.45
N LEU A 138 2.34 0.88 -12.79
CA LEU A 138 2.24 0.41 -14.18
C LEU A 138 1.09 1.10 -14.93
N CYS A 139 -0.05 1.30 -14.28
CA CYS A 139 -1.17 2.04 -14.85
C CYS A 139 -0.81 3.49 -15.24
N ILE A 140 0.12 4.14 -14.53
CA ILE A 140 0.63 5.48 -14.90
C ILE A 140 1.36 5.39 -16.24
N ALA A 141 2.29 4.44 -16.37
CA ALA A 141 3.08 4.25 -17.59
C ALA A 141 2.20 3.85 -18.78
N LEU A 142 1.24 2.94 -18.58
CA LEU A 142 0.28 2.52 -19.61
C LEU A 142 -0.65 3.66 -20.01
N GLY A 143 -1.18 4.42 -19.04
CA GLY A 143 -2.01 5.59 -19.32
C GLY A 143 -1.26 6.64 -20.13
N ALA A 144 0.00 6.92 -19.78
CA ALA A 144 0.85 7.84 -20.54
C ALA A 144 1.16 7.32 -21.96
N ALA A 145 1.48 6.03 -22.11
CA ALA A 145 1.76 5.42 -23.40
C ALA A 145 0.53 5.45 -24.33
N LEU A 146 -0.66 5.18 -23.80
CA LEU A 146 -1.91 5.27 -24.56
C LEU A 146 -2.24 6.71 -24.99
N ILE A 147 -1.88 7.71 -24.19
CA ILE A 147 -2.04 9.13 -24.57
C ILE A 147 -1.05 9.51 -25.68
N LEU A 148 0.22 9.12 -25.57
CA LEU A 148 1.29 9.52 -26.48
C LEU A 148 1.31 8.74 -27.79
N HIS A 149 0.88 7.48 -27.77
CA HIS A 149 0.98 6.53 -28.88
C HIS A 149 -0.34 5.82 -29.17
N GLY A 150 -1.49 6.41 -28.82
CA GLY A 150 -2.80 5.79 -28.96
C GLY A 150 -3.05 5.19 -30.35
N ASP A 151 -2.70 5.91 -31.42
CA ASP A 151 -2.86 5.45 -32.81
C ASP A 151 -1.93 4.26 -33.15
N TYR A 152 -0.73 4.19 -32.55
CA TYR A 152 0.25 3.13 -32.79
C TYR A 152 -0.05 1.87 -31.96
N LEU A 153 -0.54 2.03 -30.73
CA LEU A 153 -0.93 0.92 -29.86
C LEU A 153 -2.25 0.28 -30.30
N ALA A 154 -3.22 1.08 -30.76
CA ALA A 154 -4.44 0.60 -31.43
C ALA A 154 -4.10 -0.30 -32.64
N ALA A 155 -3.14 0.14 -33.47
CA ALA A 155 -2.67 -0.62 -34.62
C ALA A 155 -1.94 -1.94 -34.26
N ILE A 156 -1.22 -2.00 -33.13
CA ILE A 156 -0.54 -3.22 -32.66
C ILE A 156 -1.51 -4.22 -32.02
N PHE A 157 -2.48 -3.73 -31.23
CA PHE A 157 -3.39 -4.59 -30.47
C PHE A 157 -4.73 -4.87 -31.17
N GLY A 158 -4.96 -4.31 -32.37
CA GLY A 158 -6.14 -4.59 -33.19
C GLY A 158 -7.45 -4.12 -32.57
N ILE A 159 -7.41 -2.98 -31.88
CA ILE A 159 -8.58 -2.31 -31.28
C ILE A 159 -8.78 -0.96 -31.96
#